data_AF-A0AB37VKF6-F1
#
_entry.id   AF-A0AB37VKF6-F1
#
_cell.length_a   1.000
_cell.length_b   1.000
_cell.length_c   1.000
_cell.angle_alpha   90.00
_cell.angle_beta   90.00
_cell.angle_gamma   90.00
#
_symmetry.space_group_name_H-M   'P 1'
#
loop_
_entity.id
_entity.type
_entity.pdbx_description
1 polymer ?
#
loop_
_entity_poly.entity_id
_entity_poly.type
_entity_poly.pdbx_seq_one_letter_code
_entity_poly.pdbx_strand_id
1 'polypeptide(L)'
;MQTVKQCAMTLFLAAIGFTASAHPHSFIGLKTELVTDGTQLSGLKMRWTMDEITSADLLYDAGNAKPGDEIWKKLAAEVMANVLGQHYFTEFWHNGQKVKFLNRPTEYGMTRDGHQAVLTFVLPLAHPQPLAGQKYTFSTFDPTYYVDMSYAKESDVQLPAALQKNCKLSVHTPNPSEETRNFAISLDKEDAPPEDMALGKQFAQEVTLQCQ
;
A
#
# COMPACT_ATOMS: atom_id res chain seq x y z
N MET A 1 -47.06 30.61 -47.50
CA MET A 1 -47.51 29.39 -46.78
C MET A 1 -46.74 28.20 -47.32
N GLN A 2 -45.65 27.82 -46.65
CA GLN A 2 -44.88 26.62 -46.98
C GLN A 2 -44.83 25.74 -45.74
N THR A 3 -45.31 24.51 -45.92
CA THR A 3 -45.39 23.44 -44.94
C THR A 3 -44.00 22.88 -44.67
N VAL A 4 -43.52 22.98 -43.42
CA VAL A 4 -42.34 22.24 -42.97
C VAL A 4 -42.84 21.09 -42.09
N LYS A 5 -42.71 19.87 -42.62
CA LYS A 5 -43.01 18.62 -41.93
C LYS A 5 -42.15 18.51 -40.67
N GLN A 6 -42.78 18.38 -39.50
CA GLN A 6 -42.10 18.02 -38.26
C GLN A 6 -41.57 16.57 -38.39
N CYS A 7 -40.26 16.43 -38.59
CA CYS A 7 -39.57 15.18 -38.29
C CYS A 7 -39.42 15.08 -36.77
N ALA A 8 -40.25 14.26 -36.13
CA ALA A 8 -40.02 13.83 -34.76
C ALA A 8 -38.81 12.87 -34.77
N MET A 9 -37.61 13.42 -34.58
CA MET A 9 -36.41 12.62 -34.34
C MET A 9 -36.26 12.46 -32.83
N THR A 10 -36.86 11.38 -32.30
CA THR A 10 -36.68 10.95 -30.92
C THR A 10 -35.21 10.55 -30.74
N LEU A 11 -34.41 11.42 -30.13
CA LEU A 11 -33.02 11.14 -29.79
C LEU A 11 -33.03 10.17 -28.59
N PHE A 12 -33.01 8.87 -28.88
CA PHE A 12 -32.83 7.83 -27.86
C PHE A 12 -31.36 7.86 -27.43
N LEU A 13 -31.02 8.70 -26.45
CA LEU A 13 -29.73 8.64 -25.76
C LEU A 13 -29.73 7.35 -24.94
N ALA A 14 -29.28 6.25 -25.55
CA ALA A 14 -28.95 5.05 -24.81
C ALA A 14 -27.77 5.39 -23.91
N ALA A 15 -28.05 5.63 -22.62
CA ALA A 15 -27.03 5.69 -21.59
C ALA A 15 -26.41 4.30 -21.50
N ILE A 16 -25.29 4.10 -22.20
CA ILE A 16 -24.39 2.98 -21.96
C ILE A 16 -23.79 3.25 -20.58
N GLY A 17 -24.43 2.73 -19.55
CA GLY A 17 -23.86 2.67 -18.22
C GLY A 17 -22.66 1.75 -18.26
N PHE A 18 -21.47 2.31 -18.49
CA PHE A 18 -20.25 1.60 -18.17
C PHE A 18 -20.27 1.39 -16.65
N THR A 19 -20.37 0.13 -16.23
CA THR A 19 -19.99 -0.23 -14.86
C THR A 19 -18.51 0.12 -14.74
N ALA A 20 -18.20 1.25 -14.12
CA ALA A 20 -16.84 1.56 -13.73
C ALA A 20 -16.40 0.42 -12.79
N SER A 21 -15.37 -0.33 -13.20
CA SER A 21 -14.79 -1.36 -12.35
C SER A 21 -13.99 -0.62 -11.28
N ALA A 22 -14.61 -0.42 -10.13
CA ALA A 22 -13.98 0.26 -9.01
C ALA A 22 -13.65 -0.79 -7.95
N HIS A 23 -12.39 -0.80 -7.53
CA HIS A 23 -11.63 -1.72 -6.67
C HIS A 23 -10.43 -2.34 -7.42
N PRO A 24 -9.21 -1.95 -7.04
CA PRO A 24 -8.87 -0.96 -6.01
C PRO A 24 -9.17 0.49 -6.48
N HIS A 25 -9.45 1.40 -5.54
CA HIS A 25 -9.75 2.82 -5.81
C HIS A 25 -8.52 3.72 -5.71
N SER A 26 -7.49 3.25 -5.00
CA SER A 26 -6.23 3.94 -4.79
C SER A 26 -5.09 2.92 -4.88
N PHE A 27 -3.91 3.39 -5.28
CA PHE A 27 -2.72 2.58 -5.41
C PHE A 27 -1.56 3.20 -4.62
N ILE A 28 -0.84 2.34 -3.90
CA ILE A 28 0.39 2.67 -3.19
C ILE A 28 1.51 1.74 -3.66
N GLY A 29 2.50 2.32 -4.33
CA GLY A 29 3.74 1.65 -4.68
C GLY A 29 4.65 1.52 -3.45
N LEU A 30 5.04 0.28 -3.13
CA LEU A 30 5.84 -0.06 -1.97
C LEU A 30 7.33 -0.15 -2.31
N LYS A 31 8.18 0.34 -1.40
CA LYS A 31 9.59 -0.05 -1.26
C LYS A 31 9.90 -0.27 0.20
N THR A 32 10.69 -1.30 0.49
CA THR A 32 11.01 -1.71 1.86
C THR A 32 12.48 -2.07 1.97
N GLU A 33 13.16 -1.51 2.97
CA GLU A 33 14.53 -1.87 3.34
C GLU A 33 14.53 -2.46 4.75
N LEU A 34 15.23 -3.59 4.93
CA LEU A 34 15.32 -4.25 6.23
C LEU A 34 16.34 -3.50 7.12
N VAL A 35 15.91 -3.08 8.31
CA VAL A 35 16.76 -2.39 9.29
C VAL A 35 17.44 -3.43 10.17
N THR A 36 18.76 -3.46 10.18
CA THR A 36 19.55 -4.51 10.83
C THR A 36 20.94 -4.02 11.24
N ASP A 37 21.49 -4.63 12.29
CA ASP A 37 22.89 -4.47 12.71
C ASP A 37 23.84 -5.53 12.10
N GLY A 38 23.32 -6.39 11.21
CA GLY A 38 24.05 -7.52 10.61
C GLY A 38 23.86 -8.86 11.33
N THR A 39 23.34 -8.86 12.56
CA THR A 39 23.01 -10.08 13.32
C THR A 39 21.54 -10.15 13.71
N GLN A 40 20.91 -8.99 13.90
CA GLN A 40 19.53 -8.86 14.29
C GLN A 40 18.77 -7.94 13.34
N LEU A 41 17.52 -8.29 13.07
CA LEU A 41 16.55 -7.46 12.39
C LEU A 41 15.82 -6.61 13.43
N SER A 42 15.82 -5.29 13.27
CA SER A 42 15.21 -4.35 14.23
C SER A 42 14.01 -3.60 13.66
N GLY A 43 13.76 -3.65 12.36
CA GLY A 43 12.63 -2.95 11.76
C GLY A 43 12.58 -3.01 10.24
N LEU A 44 11.62 -2.28 9.70
CA LEU A 44 11.43 -2.06 8.27
C LEU A 44 11.45 -0.56 7.98
N LYS A 45 12.27 -0.14 7.02
CA LYS A 45 12.23 1.21 6.48
C LYS A 45 11.36 1.20 5.23
N MET A 46 10.22 1.88 5.32
CA MET A 46 9.18 1.86 4.33
C MET A 46 9.20 3.16 3.52
N ARG A 47 8.95 3.05 2.21
CA ARG A 47 8.64 4.17 1.33
C ARG A 47 7.40 3.83 0.52
N TRP A 48 6.36 4.63 0.68
CA TRP A 48 5.07 4.48 0.02
C TRP A 48 4.86 5.63 -0.95
N THR A 49 4.70 5.31 -2.24
CA THR A 49 4.34 6.27 -3.29
C THR A 49 2.86 6.16 -3.55
N MET A 50 2.10 7.21 -3.29
CA MET A 50 0.68 7.24 -3.63
C MET A 50 0.50 7.52 -5.13
N ASP A 51 -0.58 7.02 -5.73
CA ASP A 51 -0.97 7.42 -7.08
C ASP A 51 -1.29 8.92 -7.16
N GLU A 52 -1.39 9.44 -8.39
CA GLU A 52 -1.58 10.87 -8.63
C GLU A 52 -2.92 11.39 -8.09
N ILE A 53 -3.97 10.57 -8.11
CA ILE A 53 -5.32 10.97 -7.66
C ILE A 53 -5.33 11.13 -6.14
N THR A 54 -4.85 10.12 -5.41
CA THR A 54 -4.73 10.13 -3.95
C THR A 54 -3.75 11.22 -3.49
N SER A 55 -2.73 11.51 -4.31
CA SER A 55 -1.77 12.57 -4.03
C SER A 55 -2.34 13.97 -4.20
N ALA A 56 -3.40 14.15 -5.00
CA ALA A 56 -3.86 15.47 -5.43
C ALA A 56 -4.18 16.39 -4.23
N ASP A 57 -4.93 15.90 -3.24
CA ASP A 57 -5.32 16.69 -2.07
C ASP A 57 -4.10 17.05 -1.20
N LEU A 58 -3.21 16.08 -0.95
CA LEU A 58 -1.97 16.31 -0.19
C LEU A 58 -1.07 17.34 -0.89
N LEU A 59 -0.97 17.25 -2.21
CA LEU A 59 -0.14 18.15 -2.99
C LEU A 59 -0.77 19.53 -3.16
N TYR A 60 -2.10 19.62 -3.17
CA TYR A 60 -2.83 20.88 -3.13
C TYR A 60 -2.51 21.64 -1.84
N ASP A 61 -2.61 20.97 -0.69
CA ASP A 61 -2.29 21.56 0.62
C ASP A 61 -0.81 21.94 0.76
N ALA A 62 0.09 21.13 0.18
CA ALA A 62 1.52 21.44 0.16
C ALA A 62 1.87 22.65 -0.74
N GLY A 63 1.04 22.94 -1.76
CA GLY A 63 1.29 24.02 -2.73
C GLY A 63 2.70 23.97 -3.33
N ASN A 64 3.44 25.07 -3.22
CA ASN A 64 4.83 25.22 -3.71
C ASN A 64 5.89 25.04 -2.61
N ALA A 65 5.55 24.40 -1.50
CA ALA A 65 6.48 24.17 -0.40
C ALA A 65 7.73 23.41 -0.83
N LYS A 66 8.88 23.82 -0.31
CA LYS A 66 10.17 23.18 -0.55
C LYS A 66 10.34 21.97 0.38
N PRO A 67 11.18 20.99 -0.01
CA PRO A 67 11.53 19.89 0.89
C PRO A 67 12.04 20.42 2.24
N GLY A 68 11.48 19.91 3.34
CA GLY A 68 11.83 20.30 4.70
C GLY A 68 10.97 21.40 5.32
N ASP A 69 10.13 22.08 4.52
CA ASP A 69 9.15 23.04 5.04
C ASP A 69 8.19 22.35 6.02
N GLU A 70 7.73 23.09 7.05
CA GLU A 70 6.90 22.55 8.13
C GLU A 70 5.59 21.90 7.65
N ILE A 71 5.04 22.33 6.51
CA ILE A 71 3.83 21.73 5.94
C ILE A 71 4.02 20.25 5.62
N TRP A 72 5.22 19.83 5.17
CA TRP A 72 5.50 18.42 4.89
C TRP A 72 5.49 17.57 6.15
N LYS A 73 5.92 18.14 7.30
CA LYS A 73 5.85 17.46 8.59
C LYS A 73 4.41 17.30 9.06
N LYS A 74 3.58 18.34 8.87
CA LYS A 74 2.15 18.31 9.19
C LYS A 74 1.42 17.25 8.36
N LEU A 75 1.57 17.26 7.04
CA LEU A 75 0.95 16.28 6.15
C LEU A 75 1.43 14.85 6.45
N ALA A 76 2.72 14.68 6.74
CA ALA A 76 3.25 13.38 7.16
C ALA A 76 2.60 12.89 8.46
N ALA A 77 2.40 13.77 9.43
CA ALA A 77 1.76 13.41 10.70
C ALA A 77 0.28 13.06 10.52
N GLU A 78 -0.45 13.78 9.67
CA GLU A 78 -1.85 13.51 9.35
C GLU A 78 -2.03 12.13 8.71
N VAL A 79 -1.24 11.82 7.67
CA VAL A 79 -1.28 10.50 7.04
C VAL A 79 -0.79 9.40 8.00
N MET A 80 0.27 9.65 8.77
CA MET A 80 0.79 8.66 9.71
C MET A 80 -0.20 8.34 10.83
N ALA A 81 -1.06 9.28 11.23
CA ALA A 81 -2.12 9.01 12.20
C ALA A 81 -3.10 7.93 11.72
N ASN A 82 -3.47 7.96 10.43
CA ASN A 82 -4.29 6.90 9.82
C ASN A 82 -3.54 5.57 9.75
N VAL A 83 -2.28 5.61 9.29
CA VAL A 83 -1.41 4.42 9.22
C VAL A 83 -1.28 3.75 10.59
N LEU A 84 -1.14 4.52 11.66
CA LEU A 84 -1.10 4.01 13.04
C LEU A 84 -2.43 3.36 13.47
N GLY A 85 -3.56 3.99 13.15
CA GLY A 85 -4.89 3.46 13.43
C GLY A 85 -5.16 2.11 12.76
N GLN A 86 -4.51 1.87 11.61
CA GLN A 86 -4.63 0.64 10.82
C GLN A 86 -3.47 -0.34 11.05
N HIS A 87 -2.78 -0.23 12.19
CA HIS A 87 -1.65 -1.10 12.55
C HIS A 87 -0.56 -1.17 11.46
N TYR A 88 -0.25 -0.03 10.86
CA TYR A 88 0.72 0.15 9.78
C TYR A 88 0.40 -0.61 8.49
N PHE A 89 -0.83 -1.13 8.36
CA PHE A 89 -1.23 -1.99 7.26
C PHE A 89 -0.30 -3.20 7.08
N THR A 90 0.50 -3.57 8.09
CA THR A 90 1.62 -4.49 7.92
C THR A 90 1.54 -5.61 8.95
N GLU A 91 1.54 -6.86 8.48
CA GLU A 91 1.71 -8.03 9.32
C GLU A 91 3.14 -8.56 9.21
N PHE A 92 3.72 -9.00 10.32
CA PHE A 92 5.07 -9.56 10.38
C PHE A 92 5.09 -10.85 11.20
N TRP A 93 5.78 -11.87 10.71
CA TRP A 93 5.77 -13.21 11.27
C TRP A 93 7.19 -13.78 11.36
N HIS A 94 7.48 -14.48 12.44
CA HIS A 94 8.71 -15.24 12.68
C HIS A 94 8.33 -16.69 12.90
N ASN A 95 8.72 -17.58 11.97
CA ASN A 95 8.39 -19.01 12.06
C ASN A 95 6.89 -19.31 12.36
N GLY A 96 5.98 -18.49 11.80
CA GLY A 96 4.54 -18.62 12.01
C GLY A 96 3.98 -17.93 13.27
N GLN A 97 4.83 -17.30 14.08
CA GLN A 97 4.41 -16.49 15.23
C GLN A 97 4.40 -15.01 14.88
N LYS A 98 3.32 -14.29 15.23
CA LYS A 98 3.17 -12.86 14.93
C LYS A 98 4.18 -12.05 15.75
N VAL A 99 4.99 -11.24 15.07
CA VAL A 99 5.92 -10.29 15.69
C VAL A 99 5.25 -8.94 15.78
N LYS A 100 5.34 -8.31 16.94
CA LYS A 100 4.77 -6.97 17.16
C LYS A 100 5.75 -5.88 16.76
N PHE A 101 5.21 -4.75 16.33
CA PHE A 101 5.95 -3.50 16.17
C PHE A 101 5.84 -2.64 17.44
N LEU A 102 6.69 -1.61 17.58
CA LEU A 102 6.42 -0.57 18.56
C LEU A 102 5.17 0.24 18.16
N ASN A 103 4.56 0.88 19.14
CA ASN A 103 3.33 1.67 18.95
C ASN A 103 3.54 2.95 18.13
N ARG A 104 4.79 3.34 17.84
CA ARG A 104 5.12 4.53 17.04
C ARG A 104 6.33 4.26 16.15
N PRO A 105 6.35 4.82 14.92
CA PRO A 105 7.55 4.83 14.09
C PRO A 105 8.63 5.70 14.76
N THR A 106 9.90 5.35 14.57
CA THR A 106 11.02 6.16 15.09
C THR A 106 11.24 7.42 14.26
N GLU A 107 10.96 7.33 12.97
CA GLU A 107 11.13 8.40 12.00
C GLU A 107 10.00 8.31 10.96
N TYR A 108 9.51 9.45 10.50
CA TYR A 108 8.64 9.54 9.34
C TYR A 108 8.72 10.93 8.70
N GLY A 109 8.33 11.00 7.44
CA GLY A 109 8.32 12.24 6.67
C GLY A 109 7.58 12.06 5.35
N MET A 110 7.20 13.19 4.76
CA MET A 110 6.52 13.23 3.46
C MET A 110 7.28 14.13 2.50
N THR A 111 7.30 13.73 1.23
CA THR A 111 7.93 14.48 0.15
C THR A 111 7.06 14.42 -1.11
N ARG A 112 7.37 15.27 -2.09
CA ARG A 112 6.80 15.22 -3.44
C ARG A 112 7.79 14.57 -4.40
N ASP A 113 7.29 13.68 -5.25
CA ASP A 113 7.99 13.09 -6.38
C ASP A 113 7.12 13.24 -7.63
N GLY A 114 7.40 14.26 -8.44
CA GLY A 114 6.51 14.66 -9.55
C GLY A 114 5.10 15.02 -9.05
N HIS A 115 4.10 14.27 -9.53
CA HIS A 115 2.69 14.40 -9.13
C HIS A 115 2.29 13.45 -8.00
N GLN A 116 3.26 12.81 -7.35
CA GLN A 116 3.01 11.81 -6.31
C GLN A 116 3.47 12.31 -4.94
N ALA A 117 2.65 12.06 -3.93
CA ALA A 117 3.02 12.17 -2.53
C ALA A 117 3.76 10.90 -2.09
N VAL A 118 4.85 11.09 -1.37
CA VAL A 118 5.73 10.01 -0.93
C VAL A 118 5.85 10.06 0.58
N LEU A 119 5.32 9.06 1.24
CA LEU A 119 5.48 8.84 2.67
C LEU A 119 6.70 7.93 2.91
N THR A 120 7.56 8.32 3.84
CA THR A 120 8.69 7.51 4.31
C THR A 120 8.59 7.35 5.81
N PHE A 121 8.89 6.17 6.33
CA PHE A 121 8.88 5.93 7.76
C PHE A 121 9.70 4.68 8.14
N VAL A 122 10.13 4.62 9.40
CA VAL A 122 10.77 3.44 9.97
C VAL A 122 9.80 2.79 10.95
N LEU A 123 9.50 1.53 10.68
CA LEU A 123 8.62 0.67 11.46
C LEU A 123 9.47 -0.29 12.33
N PRO A 124 9.76 0.06 13.58
CA PRO A 124 10.59 -0.76 14.47
C PRO A 124 9.82 -1.97 15.00
N LEU A 125 10.48 -3.14 15.02
CA LEU A 125 9.99 -4.30 15.75
C LEU A 125 10.02 -4.00 17.26
N ALA A 126 9.06 -4.54 18.00
CA ALA A 126 8.97 -4.35 19.45
C ALA A 126 10.21 -4.89 20.17
N HIS A 127 10.78 -5.97 19.63
CA HIS A 127 12.05 -6.55 20.04
C HIS A 127 12.86 -6.91 18.80
N PRO A 128 14.16 -6.58 18.74
CA PRO A 128 15.04 -7.08 17.70
C PRO A 128 14.99 -8.62 17.59
N GLN A 129 15.06 -9.13 16.37
CA GLN A 129 14.90 -10.55 16.05
C GLN A 129 16.22 -11.12 15.48
N PRO A 130 16.68 -12.31 15.89
CA PRO A 130 17.93 -12.89 15.39
C PRO A 130 17.82 -13.28 13.91
N LEU A 131 18.85 -13.06 13.09
CA LEU A 131 18.78 -13.44 11.68
C LEU A 131 19.20 -14.89 11.40
N ALA A 132 20.28 -15.38 12.01
CA ALA A 132 20.89 -16.66 11.65
C ALA A 132 19.92 -17.85 11.76
N GLY A 133 19.81 -18.63 10.69
CA GLY A 133 18.91 -19.79 10.60
C GLY A 133 17.41 -19.49 10.72
N GLN A 134 16.99 -18.22 10.70
CA GLN A 134 15.59 -17.83 10.90
C GLN A 134 14.85 -17.59 9.58
N LYS A 135 13.51 -17.74 9.66
CA LYS A 135 12.58 -17.37 8.59
C LYS A 135 11.59 -16.32 9.08
N TYR A 136 11.44 -15.27 8.27
CA TYR A 136 10.46 -14.22 8.48
C TYR A 136 9.57 -14.06 7.25
N THR A 137 8.30 -13.73 7.48
CA THR A 137 7.41 -13.28 6.41
C THR A 137 6.71 -11.99 6.80
N PHE A 138 6.43 -11.14 5.82
CA PHE A 138 5.63 -9.94 6.04
C PHE A 138 4.87 -9.52 4.79
N SER A 139 3.75 -8.86 5.03
CA SER A 139 2.86 -8.33 4.00
C SER A 139 2.36 -6.96 4.44
N THR A 140 2.29 -6.03 3.49
CA THR A 140 1.69 -4.71 3.67
C THR A 140 0.48 -4.60 2.77
N PHE A 141 -0.72 -4.43 3.33
CA PHE A 141 -1.98 -4.41 2.60
C PHE A 141 -3.09 -3.68 3.36
N ASP A 142 -4.00 -3.06 2.61
CA ASP A 142 -5.27 -2.58 3.14
C ASP A 142 -6.23 -3.75 3.36
N PRO A 143 -6.76 -3.99 4.58
CA PRO A 143 -7.66 -5.11 4.86
C PRO A 143 -8.90 -5.19 3.97
N THR A 144 -9.41 -4.04 3.52
CA THR A 144 -10.63 -3.94 2.69
C THR A 144 -10.38 -4.09 1.20
N TYR A 145 -9.11 -4.05 0.76
CA TYR A 145 -8.70 -3.96 -0.64
C TYR A 145 -9.20 -2.69 -1.37
N TYR A 146 -9.51 -1.64 -0.61
CA TYR A 146 -9.80 -0.33 -1.18
C TYR A 146 -8.54 0.30 -1.79
N VAL A 147 -7.39 0.05 -1.15
CA VAL A 147 -6.07 0.49 -1.62
C VAL A 147 -5.24 -0.73 -2.05
N ASP A 148 -4.79 -0.75 -3.30
CA ASP A 148 -3.75 -1.71 -3.72
C ASP A 148 -2.41 -1.25 -3.17
N MET A 149 -1.75 -2.14 -2.43
CA MET A 149 -0.42 -1.87 -1.87
C MET A 149 0.54 -2.92 -2.40
N SER A 150 1.40 -2.54 -3.34
CA SER A 150 2.22 -3.51 -4.06
C SER A 150 3.63 -3.00 -4.38
N TYR A 151 4.59 -3.93 -4.34
CA TYR A 151 5.92 -3.80 -4.92
C TYR A 151 5.82 -4.00 -6.43
N ALA A 152 6.36 -3.06 -7.21
CA ALA A 152 6.38 -3.17 -8.66
C ALA A 152 7.36 -4.26 -9.15
N LYS A 153 8.40 -4.55 -8.37
CA LYS A 153 9.43 -5.55 -8.65
C LYS A 153 10.04 -6.08 -7.36
N GLU A 154 10.56 -7.30 -7.39
CA GLU A 154 11.19 -7.93 -6.20
C GLU A 154 12.31 -7.06 -5.59
N SER A 155 13.08 -6.35 -6.43
CA SER A 155 14.17 -5.46 -5.99
C SER A 155 13.73 -4.20 -5.24
N ASP A 156 12.42 -3.94 -5.15
CA ASP A 156 11.88 -2.89 -4.29
C ASP A 156 11.88 -3.31 -2.80
N VAL A 157 12.13 -4.59 -2.51
CA VAL A 157 12.50 -5.07 -1.19
C VAL A 157 14.01 -5.27 -1.13
N GLN A 158 14.67 -4.61 -0.18
CA GLN A 158 16.12 -4.58 -0.10
C GLN A 158 16.64 -5.12 1.22
N LEU A 159 17.71 -5.91 1.10
CA LEU A 159 18.53 -6.40 2.19
C LEU A 159 19.92 -5.75 2.06
N PRO A 160 20.54 -5.28 3.16
CA PRO A 160 21.90 -4.76 3.12
C PRO A 160 22.87 -5.75 2.46
N ALA A 161 23.78 -5.25 1.64
CA ALA A 161 24.68 -6.07 0.82
C ALA A 161 25.48 -7.12 1.62
N ALA A 162 25.85 -6.80 2.86
CA ALA A 162 26.57 -7.69 3.75
C ALA A 162 25.79 -8.99 4.07
N LEU A 163 24.45 -8.94 4.08
CA LEU A 163 23.60 -10.06 4.44
C LEU A 163 23.16 -10.90 3.23
N GLN A 164 23.29 -10.39 2.00
CA GLN A 164 22.84 -11.10 0.79
C GLN A 164 23.54 -12.43 0.54
N LYS A 165 24.70 -12.66 1.19
CA LYS A 165 25.42 -13.95 1.14
C LYS A 165 24.78 -15.04 2.00
N ASN A 166 24.14 -14.64 3.11
CA ASN A 166 23.64 -15.56 4.13
C ASN A 166 22.11 -15.54 4.22
N CYS A 167 21.45 -14.54 3.62
CA CYS A 167 20.01 -14.41 3.61
C CYS A 167 19.49 -14.18 2.20
N LYS A 168 18.34 -14.77 1.91
CA LYS A 168 17.60 -14.63 0.65
C LYS A 168 16.28 -13.92 0.91
N LEU A 169 15.99 -12.93 0.08
CA LEU A 169 14.68 -12.30 -0.03
C LEU A 169 13.94 -12.83 -1.25
N SER A 170 12.62 -12.97 -1.14
CA SER A 170 11.72 -13.21 -2.27
C SER A 170 10.38 -12.55 -2.02
N VAL A 171 9.72 -12.10 -3.08
CA VAL A 171 8.37 -11.55 -3.03
C VAL A 171 7.44 -12.47 -3.81
N HIS A 172 6.45 -13.02 -3.13
CA HIS A 172 5.39 -13.81 -3.76
C HIS A 172 4.18 -12.91 -4.03
N THR A 173 3.74 -12.84 -5.29
CA THR A 173 2.51 -12.16 -5.68
C THR A 173 1.38 -13.16 -5.77
N PRO A 174 0.29 -13.02 -5.00
CA PRO A 174 -0.81 -13.97 -5.05
C PRO A 174 -1.57 -13.86 -6.38
N ASN A 175 -2.23 -14.95 -6.75
CA ASN A 175 -3.19 -14.95 -7.84
C ASN A 175 -4.60 -15.29 -7.31
N PRO A 176 -5.35 -14.29 -6.80
CA PRO A 176 -6.72 -14.49 -6.34
C PRO A 176 -7.60 -15.12 -7.42
N SER A 177 -8.57 -15.94 -6.98
CA SER A 177 -9.52 -16.59 -7.88
C SER A 177 -10.40 -15.57 -8.59
N GLU A 178 -11.01 -15.98 -9.70
CA GLU A 178 -11.98 -15.15 -10.42
C GLU A 178 -13.15 -14.75 -9.52
N GLU A 179 -13.61 -15.65 -8.65
CA GLU A 179 -14.64 -15.36 -7.65
C GLU A 179 -14.22 -14.24 -6.70
N THR A 180 -13.01 -14.29 -6.15
CA THR A 180 -12.48 -13.25 -5.25
C THR A 180 -12.35 -11.90 -5.98
N ARG A 181 -11.92 -11.90 -7.24
CA ARG A 181 -11.83 -10.68 -8.06
C ARG A 181 -13.20 -10.10 -8.37
N ASN A 182 -14.16 -10.93 -8.76
CA ASN A 182 -15.53 -10.51 -9.04
C ASN A 182 -16.22 -9.99 -7.78
N PHE A 183 -15.96 -10.61 -6.63
CA PHE A 183 -16.41 -10.10 -5.34
C PHE A 183 -15.83 -8.71 -5.05
N ALA A 184 -14.51 -8.52 -5.20
CA ALA A 184 -13.87 -7.22 -4.99
C ALA A 184 -14.50 -6.12 -5.86
N ILE A 185 -14.78 -6.40 -7.14
CA ILE A 185 -15.44 -5.47 -8.06
C ILE A 185 -16.89 -5.16 -7.64
N SER A 186 -17.56 -6.08 -6.95
CA SER A 186 -18.95 -5.90 -6.52
C SER A 186 -19.12 -4.94 -5.33
N LEU A 187 -18.06 -4.68 -4.56
CA LEU A 187 -18.09 -3.87 -3.33
C LEU A 187 -18.31 -2.36 -3.57
N ASP A 188 -18.27 -1.90 -4.81
CA ASP A 188 -18.72 -0.53 -5.15
C ASP A 188 -20.26 -0.40 -5.07
N LYS A 189 -21.02 -1.51 -4.99
CA LYS A 189 -22.49 -1.53 -4.94
C LYS A 189 -23.07 -1.78 -3.55
N GLU A 190 -22.32 -2.46 -2.69
CA GLU A 190 -22.67 -2.82 -1.32
C GLU A 190 -21.40 -2.58 -0.52
N ASP A 191 -21.47 -1.76 0.54
CA ASP A 191 -20.36 -1.22 1.34
C ASP A 191 -19.17 -2.18 1.65
N ALA A 192 -18.09 -1.61 2.21
CA ALA A 192 -16.84 -2.28 2.57
C ALA A 192 -17.04 -3.72 3.12
N PRO A 193 -16.17 -4.68 2.71
CA PRO A 193 -16.35 -6.07 3.07
C PRO A 193 -16.24 -6.23 4.59
N PRO A 194 -16.93 -7.22 5.18
CA PRO A 194 -16.74 -7.57 6.58
C PRO A 194 -15.24 -7.75 6.92
N GLU A 195 -14.77 -7.13 8.01
CA GLU A 195 -13.34 -7.15 8.39
C GLU A 195 -12.78 -8.57 8.56
N ASP A 196 -13.62 -9.52 8.96
CA ASP A 196 -13.27 -10.93 9.16
C ASP A 196 -12.99 -11.69 7.85
N MET A 197 -13.43 -11.15 6.71
CA MET A 197 -13.13 -11.70 5.39
C MET A 197 -11.66 -11.53 5.00
N ALA A 198 -10.96 -10.54 5.59
CA ALA A 198 -9.56 -10.21 5.30
C ALA A 198 -9.28 -10.14 3.78
N LEU A 199 -10.18 -9.53 3.00
CA LEU A 199 -10.16 -9.55 1.54
C LEU A 199 -8.80 -9.09 0.98
N GLY A 200 -8.26 -7.98 1.51
CA GLY A 200 -6.96 -7.46 1.08
C GLY A 200 -5.82 -8.46 1.20
N LYS A 201 -5.88 -9.39 2.16
CA LYS A 201 -4.88 -10.45 2.32
C LYS A 201 -4.84 -11.41 1.13
N GLN A 202 -5.95 -11.60 0.41
CA GLN A 202 -6.00 -12.43 -0.80
C GLN A 202 -5.23 -11.82 -1.96
N PHE A 203 -5.03 -10.49 -1.94
CA PHE A 203 -4.31 -9.73 -2.97
C PHE A 203 -2.91 -9.29 -2.50
N ALA A 204 -2.63 -9.37 -1.20
CA ALA A 204 -1.38 -8.93 -0.61
C ALA A 204 -0.16 -9.74 -1.07
N GLN A 205 0.88 -9.05 -1.53
CA GLN A 205 2.18 -9.69 -1.73
C GLN A 205 2.78 -10.14 -0.39
N GLU A 206 3.43 -11.30 -0.37
CA GLU A 206 4.16 -11.80 0.79
C GLU A 206 5.67 -11.76 0.52
N VAL A 207 6.38 -11.01 1.36
CA VAL A 207 7.84 -11.03 1.38
C VAL A 207 8.30 -12.15 2.31
N THR A 208 9.21 -12.99 1.84
CA THR A 208 9.92 -13.97 2.68
C THR A 208 11.39 -13.60 2.80
N LEU A 209 11.89 -13.53 4.03
CA LEU A 209 13.31 -13.48 4.37
C LEU A 209 13.71 -14.82 4.97
N GLN A 210 14.67 -15.50 4.34
CA GLN A 210 15.25 -16.74 4.84
C GLN A 210 16.75 -16.56 5.01
N CYS A 211 17.25 -16.74 6.23
CA CYS A 211 18.68 -16.74 6.53
C CYS A 211 19.19 -18.15 6.83
N GLN A 212 20.46 -18.41 6.49
CA GLN A 212 21.19 -19.64 6.79
C GLN A 212 21.91 -19.56 8.13
#